data_AF-A0A9D8US06-F1
#
_entry.id   AF-A0A9D8US06-F1
#
_cell.length_a   1.000
_cell.length_b   1.000
_cell.length_c   1.000
_cell.angle_alpha   90.00
_cell.angle_beta   90.00
_cell.angle_gamma   90.00
#
_symmetry.space_group_name_H-M   'P 1'
#
loop_
_entity.id
_entity.type
_entity.pdbx_description
1 polymer ?
#
loop_
_entity_poly.entity_id
_entity_poly.type
_entity_poly.pdbx_seq_one_letter_code
_entity_poly.pdbx_strand_id
1 'polypeptide(L)' 'MISDDERARMLHAHSIGPRMIAYLEEIGIERLSDLRGADAELLAMRIDVSLGRKHMNRQGVEALRNLIDLAKSER' A
#
# COMPACT_ATOMS: atom_id res chain seq x y z
N MET A 1 5.82 10.20 7.18
CA MET A 1 6.82 9.87 6.13
C MET A 1 7.34 8.47 6.41
N ILE A 2 7.31 7.57 5.42
CA ILE A 2 7.73 6.17 5.58
C ILE A 2 9.27 6.11 5.64
N SER A 3 9.82 5.51 6.70
CA SER A 3 11.27 5.33 6.87
C SER A 3 11.85 4.35 5.84
N ASP A 4 13.15 4.43 5.57
CA ASP A 4 13.80 3.55 4.60
C ASP A 4 13.68 2.06 4.97
N ASP A 5 13.74 1.73 6.26
CA ASP A 5 13.52 0.36 6.75
C ASP A 5 12.08 -0.13 6.48
N GLU A 6 11.07 0.73 6.72
CA GLU A 6 9.67 0.40 6.42
C GLU A 6 9.44 0.28 4.91
N ARG A 7 10.07 1.14 4.09
CA ARG A 7 10.02 1.02 2.63
C ARG A 7 10.62 -0.30 2.18
N ALA A 8 11.77 -0.69 2.71
CA ALA A 8 12.41 -1.96 2.39
C ALA A 8 11.50 -3.14 2.73
N ARG A 9 10.89 -3.13 3.92
CA ARG A 9 9.87 -4.13 4.33
C ARG A 9 8.71 -4.19 3.35
N MET A 10 8.09 -3.06 3.02
CA MET A 10 6.98 -3.01 2.07
C MET A 10 7.34 -3.50 0.67
N LEU A 11 8.58 -3.29 0.21
CA LEU A 11 9.07 -3.78 -1.08
C LEU A 11 9.22 -5.31 -1.17
N HIS A 12 9.19 -6.02 -0.03
CA HIS A 12 9.14 -7.49 -0.05
C HIS A 12 7.78 -8.04 -0.50
N ALA A 13 6.72 -7.23 -0.50
CA ALA A 13 5.42 -7.67 -0.96
C ALA A 13 5.39 -7.88 -2.48
N HIS A 14 4.75 -8.96 -2.91
CA HIS A 14 4.66 -9.29 -4.33
C HIS A 14 3.91 -8.20 -5.12
N SER A 15 4.48 -7.77 -6.25
CA SER A 15 3.93 -6.73 -7.12
C SER A 15 3.83 -5.33 -6.50
N ILE A 16 4.52 -5.07 -5.39
CA ILE A 16 4.71 -3.72 -4.84
C ILE A 16 5.99 -3.11 -5.38
N GLY A 17 5.90 -1.85 -5.80
CA GLY A 17 7.04 -1.05 -6.25
C GLY A 17 7.07 0.33 -5.58
N PRO A 18 8.16 1.10 -5.78
CA PRO A 18 8.38 2.37 -5.08
C PRO A 18 7.23 3.38 -5.26
N ARG A 19 6.61 3.38 -6.44
CA ARG A 19 5.46 4.27 -6.74
C ARG A 19 4.22 3.93 -5.91
N MET A 20 3.95 2.65 -5.66
CA MET A 20 2.83 2.24 -4.80
C MET A 20 3.07 2.70 -3.35
N ILE A 21 4.31 2.60 -2.87
CA ILE A 21 4.68 3.09 -1.54
C ILE A 21 4.52 4.60 -1.42
N ALA A 22 4.88 5.36 -2.47
CA ALA A 22 4.64 6.80 -2.50
C ALA A 22 3.14 7.15 -2.40
N TYR A 23 2.26 6.40 -3.07
CA TYR A 23 0.81 6.60 -2.95
C TYR A 23 0.29 6.29 -1.55
N LEU A 24 0.80 5.23 -0.92
CA LEU A 24 0.45 4.89 0.46
C LEU A 24 0.86 5.99 1.44
N GLU A 25 2.06 6.53 1.27
CA GLU A 25 2.53 7.69 2.05
C GLU A 25 1.65 8.93 1.85
N GLU A 26 1.26 9.21 0.61
CA GLU A 26 0.39 10.36 0.27
C GLU A 26 -0.97 10.27 0.96
N ILE A 27 -1.54 9.07 1.08
CA ILE A 27 -2.80 8.85 1.80
C ILE A 27 -2.62 8.70 3.32
N GLY A 28 -1.40 8.85 3.84
CA GLY A 28 -1.10 8.87 5.27
C GLY A 28 -0.77 7.51 5.90
N ILE A 29 -0.35 6.51 5.13
CA ILE A 29 0.23 5.27 5.65
C ILE A 29 1.70 5.53 5.98
N GLU A 30 2.13 5.19 7.19
CA GLU A 30 3.49 5.47 7.65
C GLU A 30 4.32 4.21 7.89
N ARG A 31 3.66 3.09 8.19
CA ARG A 31 4.30 1.80 8.49
C ARG A 31 3.48 0.63 7.96
N LEU A 32 4.14 -0.48 7.70
CA LEU A 32 3.51 -1.70 7.20
C LEU A 32 2.41 -2.20 8.14
N SER A 33 2.59 -2.04 9.46
CA SER A 33 1.61 -2.45 10.44
C SER A 33 0.29 -1.64 10.40
N ASP A 34 0.27 -0.45 9.80
CA ASP A 34 -0.98 0.30 9.59
C ASP A 34 -1.92 -0.38 8.60
N LEU A 35 -1.38 -1.29 7.77
CA LEU A 35 -2.15 -2.05 6.78
C LEU A 35 -2.80 -3.30 7.39
N ARG A 36 -2.51 -3.63 8.65
CA ARG A 36 -3.14 -4.76 9.35
C ARG A 36 -4.63 -4.48 9.53
N GLY A 37 -5.46 -5.22 8.79
CA GLY A 37 -6.92 -5.05 8.81
C GLY A 37 -7.44 -3.96 7.88
N ALA A 38 -6.58 -3.36 7.06
CA ALA A 38 -7.03 -2.48 5.98
C ALA A 38 -7.75 -3.27 4.89
N ASP A 39 -8.63 -2.59 4.16
CA ASP A 39 -9.30 -3.12 2.97
C ASP A 39 -8.62 -2.60 1.69
N ALA A 40 -8.28 -3.50 0.77
CA ALA A 40 -7.52 -3.16 -0.42
C ALA A 40 -8.30 -2.28 -1.40
N GLU A 41 -9.62 -2.47 -1.53
CA GLU A 41 -10.47 -1.65 -2.40
C GLU A 41 -10.62 -0.25 -1.82
N LEU A 42 -10.74 -0.13 -0.50
CA LEU A 42 -10.78 1.15 0.20
C LEU A 42 -9.46 1.92 0.06
N LEU A 43 -8.31 1.25 0.20
CA LEU A 43 -7.01 1.86 -0.05
C LEU A 43 -6.89 2.32 -1.50
N ALA A 44 -7.29 1.49 -2.46
CA ALA A 44 -7.27 1.85 -3.88
C ALA A 44 -8.13 3.09 -4.17
N MET A 45 -9.34 3.15 -3.60
CA MET A 45 -10.22 4.31 -3.71
C MET A 45 -9.58 5.57 -3.11
N ARG A 46 -8.94 5.48 -1.93
CA ARG A 46 -8.25 6.61 -1.31
C ARG A 46 -7.10 7.13 -2.18
N ILE A 47 -6.35 6.23 -2.82
CA ILE A 47 -5.29 6.61 -3.76
C ILE A 47 -5.88 7.33 -4.97
N ASP A 48 -6.94 6.79 -5.58
CA ASP A 48 -7.61 7.43 -6.72
C ASP A 48 -8.14 8.84 -6.38
N VAL A 49 -8.69 9.01 -5.17
CA VAL A 49 -9.15 10.31 -4.67
C VAL A 49 -7.97 11.27 -4.48
N SER A 50 -6.86 10.82 -3.88
CA SER A 50 -5.67 11.66 -3.69
C SER A 50 -5.09 12.14 -5.02
N LEU A 51 -5.07 11.25 -6.02
CA LEU A 51 -4.60 11.56 -7.37
C LEU A 51 -5.59 12.39 -8.21
N GLY A 52 -6.83 12.58 -7.73
CA GLY A 52 -7.89 13.27 -8.46
C GLY A 52 -8.34 12.56 -9.75
N ARG A 53 -8.00 11.28 -9.92
CA ARG A 53 -8.35 10.48 -11.11
C ARG A 53 -8.35 8.99 -10.80
N LYS A 54 -9.13 8.23 -11.57
CA LYS A 54 -9.08 6.76 -11.51
C LYS A 54 -7.74 6.26 -12.04
N HIS A 55 -6.92 5.71 -11.16
CA HIS A 55 -5.60 5.17 -11.45
C HIS A 55 -5.51 3.68 -11.12
N MET A 56 -6.12 3.25 -10.02
CA MET A 56 -6.10 1.87 -9.56
C MET A 56 -6.93 0.97 -10.46
N ASN A 57 -6.30 -0.13 -10.89
CA ASN A 57 -6.92 -1.20 -11.65
C ASN A 57 -6.89 -2.49 -10.81
N ARG A 58 -7.42 -3.59 -11.37
CA ARG A 58 -7.44 -4.88 -10.68
C ARG A 58 -6.06 -5.32 -10.19
N GLN A 59 -5.00 -5.14 -10.99
CA GLN A 59 -3.64 -5.50 -10.58
C GLN A 59 -3.13 -4.63 -9.44
N GLY A 60 -3.42 -3.32 -9.45
CA GLY A 60 -3.11 -2.42 -8.34
C GLY A 60 -3.80 -2.84 -7.04
N VAL A 61 -5.07 -3.25 -7.11
CA VAL A 61 -5.79 -3.79 -5.95
C VAL A 61 -5.18 -5.10 -5.46
N GLU A 62 -4.83 -6.04 -6.35
CA GLU A 62 -4.15 -7.27 -5.95
C GLU A 62 -2.78 -6.99 -5.29
N ALA A 63 -2.04 -6.00 -5.79
CA ALA A 63 -0.77 -5.59 -5.17
C ALA A 63 -1.00 -5.07 -3.74
N LEU A 64 -2.05 -4.25 -3.51
CA LEU A 64 -2.44 -3.80 -2.18
C LEU A 64 -2.85 -4.97 -1.27
N ARG A 65 -3.56 -5.99 -1.79
CA ARG A 65 -3.88 -7.21 -1.04
C ARG A 65 -2.61 -7.94 -0.60
N ASN A 66 -1.65 -8.13 -1.51
CA ASN A 66 -0.37 -8.77 -1.18
C ASN A 66 0.38 -8.02 -0.07
N LEU A 67 0.33 -6.69 -0.08
CA LEU A 67 0.96 -5.87 0.95
C LEU A 67 0.25 -5.99 2.30
N ILE A 68 -1.08 -6.01 2.30
CA ILE A 68 -1.87 -6.27 3.51
C ILE A 68 -1.57 -7.66 4.07
N ASP A 69 -1.46 -8.68 3.22
CA ASP A 69 -1.15 -10.03 3.65
C ASP A 69 0.28 -10.16 4.19
N LEU A 70 1.25 -9.47 3.60
CA LEU A 70 2.59 -9.32 4.20
C LEU A 70 2.49 -8.70 5.60
N ALA A 71 1.75 -7.59 5.75
CA ALA A 71 1.58 -6.91 7.03
C ALA A 71 0.96 -7.79 8.12
N LYS A 72 0.04 -8.70 7.75
CA LYS A 72 -0.55 -9.70 8.66
C LYS A 72 0.43 -10.81 9.03
N SER A 73 1.35 -11.16 8.13
CA SER A 73 2.31 -12.25 8.33
C SER A 73 3.51 -11.83 9.20
N GLU A 74 3.88 -10.55 9.17
CA GLU A 74 4.89 -10.02 10.06
C GLU A 74 4.31 -9.89 11.48
N ARG A 75 5.01 -10.43 12.48
CA ARG A 75 4.62 -10.37 13.90
C ARG A 75 4.83 -8.97 14.48
#